data_AF-A0A924HZL2-F1
#
_entry.id   AF-A0A924HZL2-F1
#
_cell.length_a   1.000
_cell.length_b   1.000
_cell.length_c   1.000
_cell.angle_alpha   90.00
_cell.angle_beta   90.00
_cell.angle_gamma   90.00
#
_symmetry.space_group_name_H-M   'P 1'
#
loop_
_entity.id
_entity.type
_entity.pdbx_description
1 polymer ?
#
loop_
_entity_poly.entity_id
_entity_poly.type
_entity_poly.pdbx_seq_one_letter_code
_entity_poly.pdbx_strand_id
1 'polypeptide(L)' 'MIDADTGEIVHRKLSASTLEIVAWVASLPGPQIATYEAGPTGFGLFRQLVAAGIACQIA' A
#
# COMPACT_ATOMS: atom_id res chain seq x y z
N MET A 1 3.03 -4.19 -6.64
CA MET A 1 4.41 -3.69 -6.81
C MET A 1 5.14 -4.74 -7.65
N ILE A 2 5.91 -4.32 -8.66
CA ILE A 2 6.74 -5.22 -9.46
C ILE A 2 8.13 -5.18 -8.81
N ASP A 3 8.69 -6.34 -8.50
CA ASP A 3 10.10 -6.46 -8.12
C ASP A 3 10.97 -6.08 -9.34
N ALA A 4 11.82 -5.05 -9.22
CA ALA A 4 12.53 -4.49 -10.36
C ALA A 4 13.70 -5.35 -10.87
N ASP A 5 14.19 -6.29 -10.04
CA ASP A 5 15.30 -7.19 -10.40
C ASP A 5 14.79 -8.49 -11.05
N THR A 6 13.59 -8.94 -10.67
CA THR A 6 13.02 -10.23 -11.13
C THR A 6 11.78 -10.06 -12.01
N GLY A 7 11.11 -8.91 -11.98
CA GLY A 7 9.82 -8.68 -12.63
C GLY A 7 8.62 -9.29 -11.90
N GLU A 8 8.78 -9.75 -10.64
CA GLU A 8 7.73 -10.46 -9.91
C GLU A 8 6.57 -9.54 -9.51
N ILE A 9 5.34 -9.99 -9.76
CA ILE A 9 4.11 -9.32 -9.30
C ILE A 9 3.49 -10.14 -8.18
N VAL A 10 3.39 -9.54 -7.00
CA VAL A 10 2.61 -10.11 -5.89
C VAL A 10 1.27 -9.41 -5.79
N HIS A 11 0.19 -10.20 -5.85
CA HIS A 11 -1.18 -9.76 -5.66
C HIS A 11 -1.81 -10.49 -4.47
N ARG A 12 -2.60 -9.77 -3.67
CA ARG A 12 -3.37 -10.36 -2.58
C ARG A 12 -4.77 -9.74 -2.51
N LYS A 13 -5.79 -10.59 -2.37
CA LYS A 13 -7.13 -10.15 -2.00
C LYS A 13 -7.19 -9.91 -0.50
N LEU A 14 -7.60 -8.71 -0.10
CA LEU A 14 -7.68 -8.27 1.30
C LEU A 14 -9.10 -7.82 1.62
N SER A 15 -9.42 -7.73 2.92
CA SER A 15 -10.63 -7.03 3.35
C SER A 15 -10.49 -5.52 3.18
N ALA A 16 -11.57 -4.77 3.39
CA ALA A 16 -11.53 -3.30 3.42
C ALA A 16 -10.85 -2.74 4.71
N SER A 17 -10.25 -3.60 5.55
CA SER A 17 -9.52 -3.20 6.74
C SER A 17 -8.26 -2.44 6.36
N THR A 18 -8.23 -1.15 6.70
CA THR A 18 -7.05 -0.31 6.50
C THR A 18 -5.81 -0.88 7.20
N LEU A 19 -5.98 -1.45 8.40
CA LEU A 19 -4.88 -2.06 9.16
C LEU A 19 -4.30 -3.29 8.45
N GLU A 20 -5.17 -4.14 7.88
CA GLU A 20 -4.73 -5.32 7.13
C GLU A 20 -3.91 -4.92 5.89
N ILE A 21 -4.36 -3.88 5.18
CA ILE A 21 -3.67 -3.35 4.00
C ILE A 21 -2.30 -2.80 4.38
N VAL A 22 -2.20 -1.97 5.42
CA VAL A 22 -0.92 -1.39 5.87
C VAL A 22 0.04 -2.48 6.31
N ALA A 23 -0.42 -3.47 7.08
CA ALA A 23 0.40 -4.59 7.52
C ALA A 23 0.93 -5.42 6.34
N TRP A 24 0.12 -5.64 5.31
CA TRP A 24 0.57 -6.34 4.12
C TRP A 24 1.60 -5.53 3.33
N VAL A 25 1.36 -4.23 3.10
CA VAL A 25 2.33 -3.38 2.38
C VAL A 25 3.67 -3.36 3.11
N ALA A 26 3.68 -3.14 4.43
CA ALA A 26 4.89 -3.14 5.24
C ALA A 26 5.64 -4.49 5.27
N SER A 27 4.98 -5.59 4.90
CA SER A 27 5.60 -6.93 4.83
C SER A 27 6.33 -7.20 3.51
N LEU A 28 6.14 -6.35 2.49
CA LEU A 28 6.81 -6.51 1.20
C LEU A 28 8.32 -6.22 1.33
N PRO A 29 9.18 -6.88 0.56
CA PRO A 29 10.62 -6.60 0.60
C PRO A 29 10.97 -5.20 0.07
N GLY A 30 12.06 -4.63 0.59
CA GLY A 30 12.61 -3.34 0.15
C GLY A 30 11.88 -2.11 0.73
N PRO A 31 12.13 -0.89 0.22
CA PRO A 31 11.33 0.29 0.54
C PRO A 31 9.99 0.29 -0.20
N GLN A 32 8.89 0.55 0.50
CA GLN A 32 7.55 0.56 -0.10
C GLN A 32 7.17 1.94 -0.61
N ILE A 33 6.66 1.97 -1.85
CA ILE A 33 5.98 3.12 -2.44
C ILE A 33 4.61 2.67 -2.93
N ALA A 34 3.56 3.40 -2.55
CA ALA A 34 2.18 3.09 -2.86
C ALA A 34 1.52 4.25 -3.62
N THR A 35 0.62 3.91 -4.54
CA THR A 35 -0.34 4.84 -5.12
C THR A 35 -1.73 4.48 -4.62
N TYR A 36 -2.47 5.47 -4.14
CA TYR A 36 -3.82 5.31 -3.59
C TYR A 36 -4.80 6.19 -4.35
N GLU A 37 -5.83 5.56 -4.93
CA GLU A 37 -6.98 6.28 -5.49
C GLU A 37 -7.99 6.53 -4.37
N ALA A 38 -8.32 7.81 -4.16
CA ALA A 38 -9.25 8.18 -3.10
C ALA A 38 -10.66 7.63 -3.38
N GLY A 39 -11.12 6.74 -2.51
CA GLY A 39 -12.50 6.27 -2.53
C GLY A 39 -13.47 7.33 -1.98
N PRO A 40 -14.79 7.11 -2.10
CA PRO A 40 -15.81 8.02 -1.55
C PRO A 40 -15.70 8.22 -0.02
N THR A 41 -15.01 7.31 0.68
CA THR A 41 -14.72 7.38 2.12
C THR A 41 -13.50 8.24 2.47
N GLY A 42 -12.81 8.80 1.48
CA GLY A 42 -11.73 9.79 1.64
C GLY A 42 -10.35 9.19 1.97
N PHE A 43 -9.45 10.04 2.50
CA PHE A 43 -8.02 9.76 2.65
C PHE A 43 -7.63 8.89 3.87
N GLY A 44 -8.51 7.99 4.33
CA GLY A 44 -8.25 7.17 5.52
C GLY A 44 -7.05 6.24 5.37
N LEU A 45 -6.99 5.49 4.26
CA LEU A 45 -5.89 4.58 3.96
C LEU A 45 -4.58 5.33 3.74
N PHE A 46 -4.62 6.43 2.98
CA PHE A 46 -3.45 7.29 2.76
C PHE A 46 -2.80 7.72 4.09
N ARG A 47 -3.60 8.24 5.03
CA ARG A 47 -3.09 8.69 6.34
C ARG A 47 -2.43 7.56 7.12
N GLN A 48 -2.97 6.35 7.05
CA GLN A 48 -2.42 5.20 7.76
C GLN A 48 -1.13 4.68 7.11
N LEU A 49 -1.02 4.70 5.77
CA LEU A 49 0.22 4.37 5.07
C LEU A 49 1.34 5.35 5.43
N VAL A 50 1.06 6.66 5.38
CA VAL A 50 2.03 7.70 5.74
C VAL A 50 2.44 7.60 7.21
N ALA A 51 1.50 7.33 8.12
CA ALA A 51 1.79 7.14 9.54
C ALA A 51 2.68 5.90 9.81
N ALA A 52 2.63 4.90 8.93
CA ALA A 52 3.50 3.72 8.98
C ALA A 52 4.87 3.92 8.28
N GLY A 53 5.16 5.13 7.80
CA GLY A 53 6.42 5.44 7.11
C GLY A 53 6.45 5.01 5.64
N ILE A 54 5.33 4.59 5.07
CA ILE A 54 5.22 4.18 3.68
C ILE A 54 5.00 5.42 2.81
N ALA A 55 5.84 5.62 1.80
CA ALA A 55 5.64 6.67 0.82
C ALA A 55 4.36 6.41 0.03
N CYS A 56 3.44 7.36 0.02
CA CYS A 56 2.16 7.21 -0.65
C CYS A 56 1.85 8.44 -1.51
N GLN A 57 1.46 8.22 -2.76
CA GLN A 57 0.92 9.25 -3.65
C GLN A 57 -0.57 9.04 -3.86
N ILE A 58 -1.30 10.14 -4.00
CA ILE A 58 -2.72 10.12 -4.37
C ILE A 58 -2.80 10.32 -5.88
N ALA A 59 -3.61 9.51 -6.56
CA ALA A 59 -3.89 9.59 -7.99
C ALA A 59 -5.37 9.92 -8.26
#